data_AF-A0A2G9NWF3-F1
#
_entry.id   AF-A0A2G9NWF3-F1
#
_cell.length_a   1.000
_cell.length_b   1.000
_cell.length_c   1.000
_cell.angle_alpha   90.00
_cell.angle_beta   90.00
_cell.angle_gamma   90.00
#
_symmetry.space_group_name_H-M   'P 1'
#
loop_
_entity.id
_entity.type
_entity.pdbx_description
1 polymer ?
#
loop_
_entity_poly.entity_id
_entity_poly.type
_entity_poly.pdbx_seq_one_letter_code
_entity_poly.pdbx_strand_id
1 'polypeptide(L)'
;NVVGIFLAGSYARGEEKEGSDIDIIVITDIINKQIKIGKYEIVFISREKIDRSIKTSLYLISLLKESKAIININLLEEYKRKIKGISVGKHIREIESITRINDEAVNISEELKENVPDETLYSVILRLRELYLIECLNNNKNPSNKELLSLIKKFAGEEAYNAYIRIKNDLKPKKVVSVEETRALLNEIRKRIKGLEHGKEN
;
A
#
# COMPACT_ATOMS: atom_id res chain seq x y z
N ASN A 1 24.94 14.84 5.18
CA ASN A 1 25.55 13.89 4.23
C ASN A 1 24.54 12.89 3.72
N VAL A 2 24.85 12.20 2.62
CA VAL A 2 24.11 11.03 2.15
C VAL A 2 24.67 9.79 2.83
N VAL A 3 23.80 8.96 3.40
CA VAL A 3 24.14 7.77 4.19
C VAL A 3 23.86 6.49 3.38
N GLY A 4 22.85 6.50 2.52
CA GLY A 4 22.52 5.39 1.63
C GLY A 4 21.60 5.82 0.49
N ILE A 5 21.64 5.07 -0.61
CA ILE A 5 20.78 5.30 -1.79
C ILE A 5 20.22 3.95 -2.22
N PHE A 6 18.90 3.85 -2.32
CA PHE A 6 18.20 2.61 -2.62
C PHE A 6 17.21 2.81 -3.77
N LEU A 7 17.18 1.85 -4.69
CA LEU A 7 16.14 1.71 -5.70
C LEU A 7 14.93 1.02 -5.06
N ALA A 8 13.75 1.59 -5.18
CA ALA A 8 12.50 1.06 -4.64
C ALA A 8 11.44 0.89 -5.73
N GLY A 9 10.22 0.51 -5.34
CA GLY A 9 9.08 0.53 -6.25
C GLY A 9 9.10 -0.57 -7.31
N SER A 10 8.39 -0.33 -8.41
CA SER A 10 8.21 -1.33 -9.47
C SER A 10 9.53 -1.75 -10.11
N TYR A 11 10.48 -0.83 -10.28
CA TYR A 11 11.81 -1.14 -10.80
C TYR A 11 12.63 -2.04 -9.86
N ALA A 12 12.52 -1.84 -8.54
CA ALA A 12 13.15 -2.75 -7.60
C ALA A 12 12.54 -4.17 -7.67
N ARG A 13 11.23 -4.26 -7.90
CA ARG A 13 10.49 -5.52 -8.04
C ARG A 13 10.61 -6.21 -9.41
N GLY A 14 11.03 -5.51 -10.47
CA GLY A 14 10.95 -6.02 -11.84
C GLY A 14 9.51 -6.07 -12.38
N GLU A 15 8.67 -5.14 -11.93
CA GLU A 15 7.26 -5.01 -12.31
C GLU A 15 6.95 -3.69 -13.04
N GLU A 16 8.00 -2.99 -13.46
CA GLU A 16 7.87 -1.73 -14.20
C GLU A 16 7.16 -1.94 -15.55
N LYS A 17 6.49 -0.87 -15.98
CA LYS A 17 5.92 -0.70 -17.31
C LYS A 17 6.56 0.52 -17.97
N GLU A 18 6.37 0.68 -19.27
CA GLU A 18 7.00 1.74 -20.10
C GLU A 18 6.86 3.18 -19.54
N GLY A 19 5.77 3.46 -18.83
CA GLY A 19 5.50 4.74 -18.16
C GLY A 19 5.74 4.78 -16.64
N SER A 20 6.42 3.78 -16.05
CA SER A 20 6.64 3.77 -14.59
C SER A 20 7.69 4.79 -14.18
N ASP A 21 7.45 5.42 -13.04
CA ASP A 21 8.45 6.24 -12.36
C ASP A 21 9.52 5.34 -11.70
N ILE A 22 10.74 5.85 -11.60
CA ILE A 22 11.88 5.23 -10.92
C ILE A 22 11.95 5.81 -9.51
N ASP A 23 11.51 5.03 -8.54
CA ASP A 23 11.50 5.41 -7.13
C ASP A 23 12.89 5.24 -6.51
N ILE A 24 13.46 6.32 -5.95
CA ILE A 24 14.75 6.32 -5.26
C ILE A 24 14.57 6.84 -3.84
N ILE A 25 15.02 6.05 -2.86
CA ILE A 25 15.08 6.46 -1.45
C ILE A 25 16.53 6.84 -1.14
N VAL A 26 16.73 8.08 -0.69
CA VAL A 26 18.02 8.59 -0.23
C VAL A 26 17.94 8.81 1.27
N ILE A 27 18.70 8.02 2.03
CA ILE A 27 18.84 8.26 3.47
C ILE A 27 19.93 9.31 3.68
N THR A 28 19.59 10.36 4.41
CA THR A 28 20.51 11.44 4.76
C THR A 28 20.62 11.59 6.27
N ASP A 29 21.56 12.43 6.73
CA ASP A 29 21.64 12.74 8.17
C ASP A 29 20.42 13.54 8.64
N ILE A 30 20.08 14.62 7.92
CA ILE A 30 19.09 15.63 8.39
C ILE A 30 18.08 16.09 7.32
N ILE A 31 18.33 15.82 6.05
CA ILE A 31 17.53 16.37 4.95
C ILE A 31 16.28 15.50 4.74
N ASN A 32 15.13 16.16 4.69
CA ASN A 32 13.87 15.56 4.30
C ASN A 32 13.32 16.37 3.12
N LYS A 33 13.28 15.77 1.93
CA LYS A 33 12.87 16.46 0.69
C LYS A 33 12.39 15.43 -0.34
N GLN A 34 11.46 15.82 -1.19
CA GLN A 34 11.10 15.05 -2.38
C GLN A 34 11.45 15.86 -3.62
N ILE A 35 12.00 15.19 -4.62
CA ILE A 35 12.39 15.80 -5.90
C ILE A 35 11.88 14.88 -7.01
N LYS A 36 11.16 15.45 -7.99
CA LYS A 36 10.80 14.76 -9.23
C LYS A 36 11.60 15.34 -10.39
N ILE A 37 12.41 14.51 -11.06
CA ILE A 37 13.20 14.90 -12.24
C ILE A 37 12.91 13.89 -13.35
N GLY A 38 12.12 14.30 -14.34
CA GLY A 38 11.66 13.39 -15.39
C GLY A 38 10.93 12.18 -14.78
N LYS A 39 11.39 10.97 -15.10
CA LYS A 39 10.87 9.71 -14.54
C LYS A 39 11.37 9.39 -13.13
N TYR A 40 12.33 10.14 -12.59
CA TYR A 40 12.89 9.85 -11.27
C TYR A 40 12.09 10.55 -10.17
N GLU A 41 11.63 9.75 -9.21
CA GLU A 41 11.04 10.24 -7.97
C GLU A 41 11.99 9.95 -6.81
N ILE A 42 12.66 11.00 -6.32
CA ILE A 42 13.73 10.89 -5.33
C ILE A 42 13.23 11.43 -3.99
N VAL A 43 13.15 10.53 -3.00
CA VAL A 43 12.74 10.84 -1.63
C VAL A 43 13.98 10.85 -0.73
N PHE A 44 14.39 12.04 -0.31
CA PHE A 44 15.38 12.24 0.75
C PHE A 44 14.67 12.14 2.09
N ILE A 45 15.15 11.24 2.94
CA ILE A 45 14.64 11.05 4.30
C ILE A 45 15.81 10.99 5.29
N SER A 46 15.73 11.80 6.35
CA SER A 46 16.71 11.77 7.43
C SER A 46 16.67 10.45 8.18
N ARG A 47 17.81 10.01 8.73
CA ARG A 47 17.91 8.80 9.56
C ARG A 47 16.95 8.85 10.76
N GLU A 48 16.83 10.00 11.40
CA GLU A 48 15.89 10.18 12.51
C GLU A 48 14.42 10.03 12.07
N LYS A 49 14.04 10.54 10.89
CA LYS A 49 12.67 10.43 10.39
C LYS A 49 12.36 9.01 9.95
N ILE A 50 13.29 8.32 9.30
CA ILE A 50 13.05 6.94 8.85
C ILE A 50 12.95 5.98 10.05
N ASP A 51 13.80 6.12 11.08
CA ASP A 51 13.73 5.29 12.30
C ASP A 51 12.42 5.46 13.07
N ARG A 52 11.82 6.66 13.03
CA ARG A 52 10.47 6.90 13.57
C ARG A 52 9.38 6.34 12.67
N SER A 53 9.45 6.64 11.37
CA SER A 53 8.37 6.34 10.41
C SER A 53 8.27 4.85 10.08
N ILE A 54 9.38 4.12 10.15
CA ILE A 54 9.38 2.68 9.88
C ILE A 54 8.47 1.93 10.85
N LYS A 55 8.27 2.44 12.07
CA LYS A 55 7.38 1.82 13.08
C LYS A 55 5.90 1.99 12.79
N THR A 56 5.53 2.92 11.92
CA THR A 56 4.13 3.35 11.74
C THR A 56 3.69 3.46 10.29
N SER A 57 4.56 3.20 9.31
CA SER A 57 4.24 3.34 7.89
C SER A 57 4.41 2.02 7.16
N LEU A 58 3.30 1.29 6.95
CA LEU A 58 3.28 0.07 6.13
C LEU A 58 3.86 0.30 4.73
N TYR A 59 3.62 1.48 4.15
CA TYR A 59 4.16 1.83 2.85
C TYR A 59 5.69 1.95 2.87
N LEU A 60 6.27 2.67 3.83
CA LEU A 60 7.73 2.78 3.97
C LEU A 60 8.37 1.42 4.28
N ILE A 61 7.73 0.63 5.14
CA ILE A 61 8.17 -0.74 5.44
C ILE A 61 8.21 -1.57 4.16
N SER A 62 7.12 -1.55 3.38
CA SER A 62 7.01 -2.26 2.10
C SER A 62 8.12 -1.84 1.14
N LEU A 63 8.31 -0.52 0.97
CA LEU A 63 9.32 0.04 0.08
C LEU A 63 10.74 -0.39 0.49
N LEU A 64 11.10 -0.31 1.76
CA LEU A 64 12.43 -0.72 2.25
C LEU A 64 12.66 -2.22 2.10
N LYS A 65 11.61 -3.03 2.26
CA LYS A 65 11.70 -4.49 2.11
C LYS A 65 12.02 -4.90 0.67
N GLU A 66 11.34 -4.30 -0.30
CA GLU A 66 11.57 -4.59 -1.73
C GLU A 66 12.79 -3.86 -2.32
N SER A 67 13.32 -2.86 -1.61
CA SER A 67 14.41 -2.03 -2.10
C SER A 67 15.68 -2.83 -2.41
N LYS A 68 16.41 -2.36 -3.42
CA LYS A 68 17.74 -2.80 -3.81
C LYS A 68 18.75 -1.69 -3.52
N ALA A 69 19.88 -2.02 -2.90
CA ALA A 69 20.89 -1.02 -2.60
C ALA A 69 21.65 -0.58 -3.85
N ILE A 70 21.74 0.73 -4.05
CA ILE A 70 22.71 1.35 -4.96
C ILE A 70 23.96 1.72 -4.16
N ILE A 71 23.77 2.35 -3.00
CA ILE A 71 24.83 2.69 -2.04
C ILE A 71 24.44 2.18 -0.65
N ASN A 72 25.41 1.56 0.03
CA ASN A 72 25.34 1.10 1.42
C ASN A 72 24.34 -0.04 1.66
N ILE A 73 24.68 -1.23 1.15
CA ILE A 73 23.89 -2.46 1.36
C ILE A 73 23.73 -2.81 2.85
N ASN A 74 24.74 -2.55 3.68
CA ASN A 74 24.70 -2.86 5.12
C ASN A 74 23.60 -2.07 5.84
N LEU A 75 23.42 -0.79 5.48
CA LEU A 75 22.34 0.04 6.01
C LEU A 75 20.97 -0.46 5.58
N LEU A 76 20.81 -0.89 4.32
CA LEU A 76 19.55 -1.44 3.85
C LEU A 76 19.19 -2.73 4.62
N GLU A 77 20.16 -3.63 4.78
CA GLU A 77 19.95 -4.87 5.54
C GLU A 77 19.67 -4.61 7.03
N GLU A 78 20.22 -3.54 7.62
CA GLU A 78 19.86 -3.08 8.96
C GLU A 78 18.37 -2.72 9.04
N TYR A 79 17.84 -1.92 8.11
CA TYR A 79 16.43 -1.58 8.10
C TYR A 79 15.53 -2.78 7.82
N LYS A 80 15.93 -3.68 6.91
CA LYS A 80 15.20 -4.93 6.67
C LYS A 80 15.12 -5.81 7.92
N ARG A 81 16.18 -5.83 8.75
CA ARG A 81 16.14 -6.47 10.07
C ARG A 81 15.22 -5.74 11.05
N LYS A 82 15.27 -4.41 11.13
CA LYS A 82 14.38 -3.60 12.00
C LYS A 82 12.90 -3.79 11.66
N ILE A 83 12.58 -4.09 10.41
CA ILE A 83 11.21 -4.39 9.96
C ILE A 83 10.68 -5.70 10.54
N LYS A 84 11.56 -6.68 10.79
CA LYS A 84 11.16 -7.95 11.42
C LYS A 84 10.74 -7.65 12.86
N GLY A 85 9.46 -7.88 13.16
CA GLY A 85 8.91 -7.68 14.51
C GLY A 85 8.15 -6.36 14.71
N ILE A 86 7.90 -5.59 13.64
CA ILE A 86 6.99 -4.43 13.76
C ILE A 86 5.57 -4.91 14.00
N SER A 87 4.94 -4.40 15.05
CA SER A 87 3.55 -4.71 15.36
C SER A 87 2.60 -4.02 14.39
N VAL A 88 1.82 -4.82 13.66
CA VAL A 88 0.79 -4.35 12.73
C VAL A 88 -0.59 -4.17 13.39
N GLY A 89 -0.71 -4.43 14.70
CA GLY A 89 -2.01 -4.43 15.39
C GLY A 89 -2.74 -3.09 15.34
N LYS A 90 -2.00 -1.97 15.40
CA LYS A 90 -2.59 -0.64 15.24
C LYS A 90 -3.17 -0.45 13.83
N HIS A 91 -2.44 -0.88 12.81
CA HIS A 91 -2.89 -0.81 11.41
C HIS A 91 -4.15 -1.64 11.16
N ILE A 92 -4.23 -2.85 11.71
CA ILE A 92 -5.43 -3.68 11.57
C ILE A 92 -6.68 -2.98 12.14
N ARG A 93 -6.56 -2.36 13.32
CA ARG A 93 -7.68 -1.60 13.93
C ARG A 93 -8.08 -0.37 13.11
N GLU A 94 -7.10 0.35 12.56
CA GLU A 94 -7.35 1.48 11.66
C GLU A 94 -8.07 1.01 10.38
N ILE A 95 -7.62 -0.09 9.78
CA ILE A 95 -8.25 -0.71 8.62
C ILE A 95 -9.69 -1.12 8.93
N GLU A 96 -9.93 -1.77 10.07
CA GLU A 96 -11.28 -2.16 10.50
C GLU A 96 -12.20 -0.93 10.69
N SER A 97 -11.72 0.12 11.34
CA SER A 97 -12.50 1.35 11.55
C SER A 97 -12.88 2.01 10.21
N ILE A 98 -11.94 2.11 9.28
CA ILE A 98 -12.20 2.71 7.95
C ILE A 98 -13.10 1.80 7.11
N THR A 99 -13.00 0.47 7.27
CA THR A 99 -13.89 -0.48 6.60
C THR A 99 -15.35 -0.25 7.00
N ARG A 100 -15.62 0.05 8.28
CA ARG A 100 -16.97 0.40 8.75
C ARG A 100 -17.51 1.70 8.11
N ILE A 101 -16.65 2.72 7.96
CA ILE A 101 -17.03 3.96 7.26
C ILE A 101 -17.34 3.68 5.78
N ASN A 102 -16.55 2.83 5.14
CA ASN A 102 -16.79 2.43 3.75
C ASN A 102 -18.10 1.65 3.60
N ASP A 103 -18.50 0.84 4.59
CA ASP A 103 -19.80 0.18 4.58
C ASP A 103 -20.96 1.17 4.56
N GLU A 104 -20.90 2.20 5.41
CA GLU A 104 -21.91 3.26 5.45
C GLU A 104 -22.01 3.97 4.10
N ALA A 105 -20.87 4.31 3.48
CA ALA A 105 -20.84 4.93 2.15
C ALA A 105 -21.43 4.03 1.04
N VAL A 106 -21.20 2.72 1.12
CA VAL A 106 -21.79 1.75 0.19
C VAL A 106 -23.29 1.58 0.42
N ASN A 107 -23.75 1.59 1.67
CA ASN A 107 -25.19 1.54 2.00
C ASN A 107 -25.93 2.76 1.44
N ILE A 108 -25.34 3.96 1.53
CA ILE A 108 -25.92 5.17 0.92
C ILE A 108 -26.05 5.00 -0.60
N SER A 109 -25.05 4.41 -1.26
CA SER A 109 -25.10 4.16 -2.71
C SER A 109 -26.21 3.17 -3.07
N GLU A 110 -26.41 2.13 -2.24
CA GLU A 110 -27.48 1.14 -2.38
C GLU A 110 -28.88 1.75 -2.21
N GLU A 111 -29.07 2.60 -1.19
CA GLU A 111 -30.33 3.32 -0.95
C GLU A 111 -30.68 4.26 -2.10
N LEU A 112 -29.68 4.95 -2.65
CA LEU A 112 -29.81 5.82 -3.82
C LEU A 112 -29.95 5.05 -5.15
N LYS A 113 -29.77 3.72 -5.13
CA LYS A 113 -29.74 2.86 -6.32
C LYS A 113 -28.70 3.33 -7.35
N GLU A 114 -27.56 3.77 -6.85
CA GLU A 114 -26.42 4.23 -7.65
C GLU A 114 -25.23 3.28 -7.51
N ASN A 115 -24.34 3.32 -8.50
CA ASN A 115 -23.03 2.71 -8.39
C ASN A 115 -22.17 3.45 -7.34
N VAL A 116 -21.20 2.72 -6.79
CA VAL A 116 -20.32 3.23 -5.76
C VAL A 116 -19.35 4.28 -6.34
N PRO A 117 -19.17 5.45 -5.68
CA PRO A 117 -18.19 6.45 -6.08
C PRO A 117 -16.76 5.91 -6.06
N ASP A 118 -15.94 6.34 -7.04
CA ASP A 118 -14.53 5.98 -7.14
C ASP A 118 -13.75 6.32 -5.84
N GLU A 119 -14.12 7.35 -5.09
CA GLU A 119 -13.49 7.73 -3.82
C GLU A 119 -13.69 6.67 -2.75
N THR A 120 -14.91 6.15 -2.62
CA THR A 120 -15.22 5.04 -1.70
C THR A 120 -14.46 3.79 -2.13
N LEU A 121 -14.45 3.49 -3.43
CA LEU A 121 -13.77 2.33 -3.96
C LEU A 121 -12.24 2.42 -3.83
N TYR A 122 -11.67 3.61 -3.99
CA TYR A 122 -10.27 3.90 -3.70
C TYR A 122 -9.94 3.58 -2.25
N SER A 123 -10.77 4.03 -1.30
CA SER A 123 -10.62 3.72 0.13
C SER A 123 -10.66 2.21 0.39
N VAL A 124 -11.63 1.50 -0.19
CA VAL A 124 -11.78 0.04 -0.08
C VAL A 124 -10.53 -0.69 -0.59
N ILE A 125 -10.08 -0.38 -1.81
CA ILE A 125 -8.90 -1.02 -2.40
C ILE A 125 -7.64 -0.68 -1.62
N LEU A 126 -7.53 0.54 -1.08
CA LEU A 126 -6.40 0.93 -0.24
C LEU A 126 -6.34 0.09 1.05
N ARG A 127 -7.48 -0.17 1.71
CA ARG A 127 -7.54 -1.07 2.88
C ARG A 127 -7.15 -2.51 2.52
N LEU A 128 -7.65 -3.01 1.40
CA LEU A 128 -7.28 -4.34 0.90
C LEU A 128 -5.78 -4.44 0.60
N ARG A 129 -5.19 -3.39 0.00
CA ARG A 129 -3.76 -3.29 -0.25
C ARG A 129 -2.95 -3.29 1.04
N GLU A 130 -3.37 -2.56 2.07
CA GLU A 130 -2.68 -2.55 3.37
C GLU A 130 -2.70 -3.93 4.04
N LEU A 131 -3.84 -4.63 4.00
CA LEU A 131 -3.94 -6.02 4.49
C LEU A 131 -3.02 -6.96 3.72
N TYR A 132 -2.98 -6.84 2.39
CA TYR A 132 -2.05 -7.60 1.56
C TYR A 132 -0.59 -7.32 1.95
N LEU A 133 -0.21 -6.06 2.19
CA LEU A 133 1.14 -5.71 2.66
C LEU A 133 1.45 -6.34 4.03
N ILE A 134 0.50 -6.34 4.96
CA ILE A 134 0.64 -7.00 6.27
C ILE A 134 0.88 -8.50 6.10
N GLU A 135 0.12 -9.17 5.24
CA GLU A 135 0.31 -10.60 4.96
C GLU A 135 1.68 -10.88 4.33
N CYS A 136 2.13 -10.04 3.39
CA CYS A 136 3.48 -10.14 2.83
C CYS A 136 4.55 -9.96 3.92
N LEU A 137 4.33 -9.07 4.88
CA LEU A 137 5.23 -8.87 6.02
C LEU A 137 5.30 -10.11 6.90
N ASN A 138 4.15 -10.63 7.33
CA ASN A 138 4.06 -11.82 8.19
C ASN A 138 4.68 -13.06 7.52
N ASN A 139 4.52 -13.20 6.20
CA ASN A 139 5.02 -14.35 5.45
C ASN A 139 6.44 -14.15 4.89
N ASN A 140 7.13 -13.07 5.25
CA ASN A 140 8.43 -12.69 4.70
C ASN A 140 8.48 -12.68 3.14
N LYS A 141 7.36 -12.35 2.48
CA LYS A 141 7.24 -12.22 1.02
C LYS A 141 7.39 -10.76 0.58
N ASN A 142 7.92 -10.56 -0.62
CA ASN A 142 7.88 -9.23 -1.25
C ASN A 142 6.49 -9.02 -1.88
N PRO A 143 5.92 -7.82 -1.76
CA PRO A 143 4.64 -7.50 -2.39
C PRO A 143 4.78 -7.44 -3.90
N SER A 144 3.68 -7.67 -4.62
CA SER A 144 3.57 -7.66 -6.07
C SER A 144 2.29 -6.95 -6.49
N ASN A 145 2.40 -6.06 -7.48
CA ASN A 145 1.23 -5.43 -8.08
C ASN A 145 0.37 -6.45 -8.83
N LYS A 146 0.98 -7.48 -9.42
CA LYS A 146 0.26 -8.55 -10.14
C LYS A 146 -0.57 -9.40 -9.18
N GLU A 147 0.00 -9.75 -8.03
CA GLU A 147 -0.73 -10.50 -7.00
C GLU A 147 -1.89 -9.67 -6.41
N LEU A 148 -1.67 -8.38 -6.12
CA LEU A 148 -2.74 -7.50 -5.64
C LEU A 148 -3.87 -7.37 -6.66
N LEU A 149 -3.54 -7.19 -7.95
CA LEU A 149 -4.55 -7.13 -9.00
C LEU A 149 -5.31 -8.45 -9.13
N SER A 150 -4.61 -9.58 -9.05
CA SER A 150 -5.23 -10.92 -9.06
C SER A 150 -6.17 -11.10 -7.86
N LEU A 151 -5.80 -10.57 -6.69
CA LEU A 151 -6.66 -10.59 -5.51
C LEU A 151 -7.96 -9.81 -5.73
N ILE A 152 -7.88 -8.59 -6.28
CA ILE A 152 -9.06 -7.75 -6.56
C ILE A 152 -9.97 -8.44 -7.58
N LYS A 153 -9.40 -8.99 -8.66
CA LYS A 153 -10.13 -9.65 -9.76
C LYS A 153 -10.92 -10.89 -9.33
N LYS A 154 -10.70 -11.42 -8.12
CA LYS A 154 -11.52 -12.52 -7.55
C LYS A 154 -12.89 -12.07 -7.07
N PHE A 155 -13.06 -10.77 -6.80
CA PHE A 155 -14.26 -10.24 -6.13
C PHE A 155 -14.92 -9.10 -6.91
N ALA A 156 -14.18 -8.43 -7.78
CA ALA A 156 -14.69 -7.33 -8.59
C ALA A 156 -14.01 -7.29 -9.97
N GLY A 157 -14.68 -6.67 -10.93
CA GLY A 157 -14.15 -6.45 -12.28
C GLY A 157 -12.94 -5.52 -12.34
N GLU A 158 -12.38 -5.37 -13.54
CA GLU A 158 -11.22 -4.51 -13.78
C GLU A 158 -11.49 -3.03 -13.45
N GLU A 159 -12.74 -2.59 -13.57
CA GLU A 159 -13.14 -1.24 -13.20
C GLU A 159 -12.95 -0.92 -11.71
N ALA A 160 -12.95 -1.93 -10.84
CA ALA A 160 -12.61 -1.73 -9.43
C ALA A 160 -11.20 -1.17 -9.28
N TYR A 161 -10.22 -1.84 -9.88
CA TYR A 161 -8.85 -1.39 -9.86
C TYR A 161 -8.65 -0.09 -10.63
N ASN A 162 -9.38 0.12 -11.74
CA ASN A 162 -9.30 1.37 -12.50
C ASN A 162 -9.79 2.57 -11.69
N ALA A 163 -10.81 2.42 -10.84
CA ALA A 163 -11.26 3.48 -9.93
C ALA A 163 -10.14 3.90 -8.96
N TYR A 164 -9.46 2.91 -8.37
CA TYR A 164 -8.30 3.16 -7.53
C TYR A 164 -7.20 3.94 -8.28
N ILE A 165 -6.91 3.55 -9.53
CA ILE A 165 -5.91 4.24 -10.37
C ILE A 165 -6.36 5.65 -10.75
N ARG A 166 -7.65 5.88 -11.02
CA ARG A 166 -8.19 7.21 -11.34
C ARG A 166 -7.97 8.20 -10.21
N ILE A 167 -8.42 7.85 -8.99
CA ILE A 167 -8.23 8.70 -7.82
C ILE A 167 -6.75 8.89 -7.49
N LYS A 168 -5.93 7.83 -7.57
CA LYS A 168 -4.49 7.91 -7.32
C LYS A 168 -3.76 8.90 -8.24
N ASN A 169 -4.23 9.06 -9.47
CA ASN A 169 -3.61 9.90 -10.49
C ASN A 169 -4.35 11.24 -10.68
N ASP A 170 -5.18 11.65 -9.71
CA ASP A 170 -5.97 12.88 -9.75
C ASP A 170 -6.84 13.02 -11.02
N LEU A 171 -7.29 11.88 -11.56
CA LEU A 171 -8.20 11.85 -12.71
C LEU A 171 -9.65 12.02 -12.25
N LYS A 172 -10.51 12.47 -13.17
CA LYS A 172 -11.93 12.70 -12.89
C LYS A 172 -12.62 11.42 -12.35
N PRO A 173 -13.23 11.47 -11.15
CA PRO A 173 -13.97 10.36 -10.58
C PRO A 173 -15.19 9.96 -11.40
N LYS A 174 -15.59 8.69 -11.27
CA LYS A 174 -16.78 8.09 -11.87
C LYS A 174 -17.56 7.25 -10.85
N LYS A 175 -18.73 6.75 -11.26
CA LYS A 175 -19.58 5.80 -10.52
C LYS A 175 -19.88 4.60 -11.41
N VAL A 176 -18.91 3.70 -11.56
CA VAL A 176 -19.00 2.59 -12.53
C VAL A 176 -19.17 1.23 -11.86
N VAL A 177 -18.66 1.07 -10.63
CA VAL A 177 -18.63 -0.23 -9.96
C VAL A 177 -19.87 -0.43 -9.12
N SER A 178 -20.43 -1.63 -9.17
CA SER A 178 -21.70 -1.92 -8.50
C SER A 178 -21.53 -2.04 -6.98
N VAL A 179 -22.65 -1.94 -6.28
CA VAL A 179 -22.71 -2.18 -4.83
C VAL A 179 -22.29 -3.60 -4.50
N GLU A 180 -22.73 -4.59 -5.29
CA GLU A 180 -22.44 -6.01 -5.07
C GLU A 180 -20.93 -6.32 -5.16
N GLU A 181 -20.25 -5.80 -6.19
CA GLU A 181 -18.80 -5.95 -6.35
C GLU A 181 -18.05 -5.31 -5.17
N THR A 182 -18.48 -4.12 -4.75
CA THR A 182 -17.85 -3.42 -3.62
C THR A 182 -18.10 -4.15 -2.30
N ARG A 183 -19.30 -4.70 -2.08
CA ARG A 183 -19.62 -5.54 -0.91
C ARG A 183 -18.77 -6.81 -0.89
N ALA A 184 -18.50 -7.43 -2.04
CA ALA A 184 -17.61 -8.59 -2.11
C ALA A 184 -16.19 -8.25 -1.64
N LEU A 185 -15.64 -7.10 -2.06
CA LEU A 185 -14.34 -6.62 -1.58
C LEU A 185 -14.33 -6.34 -0.07
N LEU A 186 -15.37 -5.68 0.45
CA LEU A 186 -15.51 -5.40 1.89
C LEU A 186 -15.60 -6.70 2.72
N ASN A 187 -16.31 -7.71 2.23
CA ASN A 187 -16.37 -9.02 2.87
C ASN A 187 -15.01 -9.72 2.92
N GLU A 188 -14.23 -9.63 1.83
CA GLU A 188 -12.86 -10.17 1.82
C GLU A 188 -11.94 -9.43 2.80
N ILE A 189 -12.05 -8.10 2.89
CA ILE A 189 -11.32 -7.29 3.88
C ILE A 189 -11.62 -7.79 5.31
N ARG A 190 -12.90 -7.95 5.66
CA ARG A 190 -13.31 -8.46 6.99
C ARG A 190 -12.77 -9.86 7.27
N LYS A 191 -12.83 -10.75 6.27
CA LYS A 191 -12.31 -12.11 6.38
C LYS A 191 -10.81 -12.10 6.68
N ARG A 192 -10.04 -11.25 5.99
CA ARG A 192 -8.60 -11.08 6.20
C ARG A 192 -8.25 -10.49 7.56
N ILE A 193 -9.00 -9.48 8.03
CA ILE A 193 -8.87 -8.92 9.38
C ILE A 193 -8.98 -10.05 10.41
N LYS A 194 -10.08 -10.84 10.34
CA LYS A 194 -10.29 -11.98 11.26
C LYS A 194 -9.12 -12.98 11.19
N GLY A 195 -8.67 -13.34 9.99
CA GLY A 195 -7.54 -14.27 9.83
C GLY A 195 -6.24 -13.78 10.48
N LEU A 196 -5.96 -12.48 10.41
CA LEU A 196 -4.78 -11.85 11.02
C LEU A 196 -4.89 -11.70 12.54
N GLU A 197 -6.09 -11.69 13.09
CA GLU A 197 -6.34 -11.67 14.54
C GLU A 197 -6.18 -13.05 15.17
N HIS A 198 -6.72 -14.10 14.54
CA HIS A 198 -6.60 -15.48 15.05
C HIS A 198 -5.17 -16.03 14.90
N GLY A 199 -4.39 -15.54 13.93
CA GLY A 199 -2.99 -15.90 13.77
C GLY A 199 -2.04 -15.35 14.85
N LYS A 200 -2.54 -14.58 15.83
CA LYS A 200 -1.75 -14.08 16.98
C LYS A 200 -1.86 -14.96 18.23
N GLU A 201 -2.73 -15.97 18.23
CA GLU A 201 -2.98 -16.85 19.38
C GLU A 201 -2.19 -18.17 19.32
N ASN A 202 -1.39 -18.39 18.27
CA ASN A 202 -0.45 -19.51 18.13
C ASN A 202 1.00 -19.00 18.09
#